data_AF-A0A816KA75-F1
#
_entry.id   AF-A0A816KA75-F1
#
_cell.length_a   1.000
_cell.length_b   1.000
_cell.length_c   1.000
_cell.angle_alpha   90.00
_cell.angle_beta   90.00
_cell.angle_gamma   90.00
#
_symmetry.space_group_name_H-M   'P 1'
#
loop_
_entity.id
_entity.type
_entity.pdbx_description
1 polymer ?
#
loop_
_entity_poly.entity_id
_entity_poly.type
_entity_poly.pdbx_seq_one_letter_code
_entity_poly.pdbx_strand_id
1 'polypeptide(L)'
;MKSSTEKSGKKTDRSGDEKDREEKWRWYDRGAKIHHAKKFRNGACANCGAMTHDAKSCFERARKVGAKFTGKHIAADEKIESIELDYAGKRDRWNGYDTSQYCQVQEKRFRDRKMARVDYLFKQSPEDESCNDEDVPNTSSAVSYEPALPKSRWEEDVLVNNHTTVWGSYWVDHQWGYRCCLQTEKESFCTA
;
A
#
# COMPACT_ATOMS: atom_id res chain seq x y z
N MET A 1 -6.64 -55.22 34.85
CA MET A 1 -5.38 -54.96 34.12
C MET A 1 -5.69 -54.31 32.78
N LYS A 2 -5.61 -52.98 32.68
CA LYS A 2 -5.57 -52.26 31.40
C LYS A 2 -4.50 -51.19 31.54
N SER A 3 -3.33 -51.48 30.96
CA SER A 3 -2.20 -50.56 30.86
C SER A 3 -2.52 -49.56 29.76
N SER A 4 -2.76 -48.30 30.14
CA SER A 4 -2.82 -47.19 29.19
C SER A 4 -1.40 -46.66 29.02
N THR A 5 -0.76 -47.03 27.91
CA THR A 5 0.50 -46.41 27.49
C THR A 5 0.21 -45.04 26.89
N GLU A 6 0.54 -43.97 27.62
CA GLU A 6 0.54 -42.60 27.08
C GLU A 6 1.63 -42.47 26.02
N LYS A 7 1.24 -42.23 24.77
CA LYS A 7 2.19 -41.84 23.71
C LYS A 7 2.57 -40.37 23.92
N SER A 8 3.81 -40.13 24.29
CA SER A 8 4.41 -38.80 24.34
C SER A 8 4.36 -38.14 22.95
N GLY A 9 3.51 -37.12 22.80
CA GLY A 9 3.50 -36.28 21.61
C GLY A 9 4.82 -35.50 21.51
N LYS A 10 5.53 -35.63 20.38
CA LYS A 10 6.69 -34.78 20.07
C LYS A 10 6.23 -33.32 19.98
N LYS A 11 6.70 -32.49 20.91
CA LYS A 11 6.58 -31.03 20.80
C LYS A 11 7.45 -30.60 19.62
N THR A 12 6.83 -30.21 18.52
CA THR A 12 7.53 -29.52 17.42
C THR A 12 7.83 -28.10 17.89
N ASP A 13 9.11 -27.78 17.95
CA ASP A 13 9.66 -26.46 18.25
C ASP A 13 9.34 -25.48 17.11
N ARG A 14 8.21 -24.76 17.25
CA ARG A 14 7.73 -23.72 16.30
C ARG A 14 8.72 -22.57 16.05
N SER A 15 9.81 -22.49 16.79
CA SER A 15 10.79 -21.40 16.72
C SER A 15 11.76 -21.49 15.54
N GLY A 16 11.93 -22.68 14.91
CA GLY A 16 12.73 -22.82 13.69
C GLY A 16 12.03 -22.21 12.47
N ASP A 17 10.71 -22.42 12.38
CA ASP A 17 9.90 -22.06 11.21
C ASP A 17 9.80 -20.54 10.94
N GLU A 18 9.96 -19.71 11.97
CA GLU A 18 9.87 -18.24 11.83
C GLU A 18 11.17 -17.61 11.30
N LYS A 19 12.34 -18.11 11.71
CA LYS A 19 13.64 -17.60 11.26
C LYS A 19 13.90 -17.96 9.79
N ASP A 20 13.58 -19.19 9.41
CA ASP A 20 13.69 -19.65 8.02
C ASP A 20 12.75 -18.86 7.09
N ARG A 21 11.60 -18.41 7.60
CA ARG A 21 10.67 -17.55 6.86
C ARG A 21 11.25 -16.16 6.63
N GLU A 22 11.85 -15.54 7.64
CA GLU A 22 12.43 -14.20 7.51
C GLU A 22 13.64 -14.19 6.56
N GLU A 23 14.43 -15.27 6.58
CA GLU A 23 15.55 -15.47 5.66
C GLU A 23 15.11 -15.69 4.20
N LYS A 24 13.96 -16.33 3.98
CA LYS A 24 13.39 -16.62 2.65
C LYS A 24 13.00 -15.38 1.85
N TRP A 25 12.61 -14.29 2.51
CA TRP A 25 12.23 -13.03 1.85
C TRP A 25 13.37 -12.03 1.74
N ARG A 26 14.57 -12.37 2.24
CA ARG A 26 15.76 -11.52 2.16
C ARG A 26 16.25 -11.45 0.71
N TRP A 27 16.26 -10.25 0.14
CA TRP A 27 16.84 -9.96 -1.17
C TRP A 27 17.98 -8.96 -1.02
N TYR A 28 18.84 -8.85 -2.05
CA TYR A 28 19.99 -7.95 -2.04
C TYR A 28 19.58 -6.50 -1.78
N ASP A 29 20.30 -5.84 -0.86
CA ASP A 29 20.12 -4.42 -0.57
C ASP A 29 20.66 -3.54 -1.72
N ARG A 30 19.81 -3.29 -2.72
CA ARG A 30 20.18 -2.50 -3.91
C ARG A 30 20.57 -1.07 -3.51
N GLY A 31 21.82 -0.69 -3.80
CA GLY A 31 22.33 0.66 -3.57
C GLY A 31 22.73 0.95 -2.12
N ALA A 32 22.74 -0.06 -1.23
CA ALA A 32 23.25 0.12 0.12
C ALA A 32 24.75 0.41 0.12
N LYS A 33 25.13 1.41 0.91
CA LYS A 33 26.50 1.90 1.07
C LYS A 33 26.95 1.61 2.49
N ILE A 34 28.13 1.04 2.66
CA ILE A 34 28.69 0.72 3.98
C ILE A 34 29.46 1.92 4.53
N HIS A 35 30.46 2.38 3.78
CA HIS A 35 31.43 3.35 4.28
C HIS A 35 31.79 4.37 3.21
N HIS A 36 31.87 5.65 3.57
CA HIS A 36 32.36 6.71 2.69
C HIS A 36 33.78 7.12 3.11
N ALA A 37 34.75 6.90 2.25
CA ALA A 37 36.12 7.32 2.53
C ALA A 37 36.31 8.81 2.22
N LYS A 38 36.93 9.54 3.16
CA LYS A 38 37.30 10.97 2.96
C LYS A 38 38.58 11.16 2.13
N LYS A 39 39.41 10.12 2.04
CA LYS A 39 40.69 10.11 1.32
C LYS A 39 40.81 8.84 0.50
N PHE A 40 41.60 8.90 -0.57
CA PHE A 40 41.84 7.74 -1.43
C PHE A 40 42.58 6.64 -0.67
N ARG A 41 42.14 5.39 -0.85
CA ARG A 41 42.71 4.20 -0.21
C ARG A 41 43.46 3.37 -1.23
N ASN A 42 44.56 2.74 -0.82
CA ASN A 42 45.30 1.84 -1.69
C ASN A 42 44.45 0.61 -2.03
N GLY A 43 44.39 0.25 -3.32
CA GLY A 43 43.52 -0.81 -3.82
C GLY A 43 42.10 -0.35 -4.18
N ALA A 44 41.75 0.92 -3.96
CA ALA A 44 40.48 1.46 -4.43
C ALA A 44 40.46 1.67 -5.96
N CYS A 45 39.26 1.67 -6.53
CA CYS A 45 38.98 2.02 -7.91
C CYS A 45 39.65 3.34 -8.28
N ALA A 46 40.53 3.31 -9.29
CA ALA A 46 41.27 4.49 -9.68
C ALA A 46 40.38 5.64 -10.21
N ASN A 47 39.17 5.31 -10.70
CA ASN A 47 38.22 6.28 -11.23
C ASN A 47 37.40 6.97 -10.12
N CYS A 48 36.61 6.20 -9.35
CA CYS A 48 35.66 6.74 -8.37
C CYS A 48 36.16 6.69 -6.91
N GLY A 49 37.15 5.85 -6.59
CA GLY A 49 37.70 5.72 -5.25
C GLY A 49 36.99 4.75 -4.31
N ALA A 50 35.99 4.00 -4.78
CA ALA A 50 35.37 2.90 -4.01
C ALA A 50 36.28 1.66 -3.97
N MET A 51 36.22 0.88 -2.89
CA MET A 51 37.00 -0.35 -2.68
C MET A 51 36.33 -1.61 -3.24
N THR A 52 35.09 -1.53 -3.71
CA THR A 52 34.28 -2.71 -4.08
C THR A 52 34.54 -3.25 -5.47
N HIS A 53 35.16 -2.46 -6.34
CA HIS A 53 35.34 -2.80 -7.75
C HIS A 53 36.59 -2.15 -8.35
N ASP A 54 37.01 -2.64 -9.51
CA ASP A 54 38.13 -2.11 -10.26
C ASP A 54 37.71 -0.96 -11.19
N ALA A 55 38.68 -0.16 -11.66
CA ALA A 55 38.42 0.95 -12.58
C ALA A 55 37.69 0.55 -13.89
N LYS A 56 37.85 -0.70 -14.33
CA LYS A 56 37.20 -1.22 -15.56
C LYS A 56 35.72 -1.54 -15.36
N SER A 57 35.34 -1.97 -14.16
CA SER A 57 33.95 -2.31 -13.78
C SER A 57 33.28 -1.17 -13.01
N CYS A 58 33.79 0.05 -13.17
CA CYS A 58 33.29 1.22 -12.46
C CYS A 58 31.96 1.68 -13.08
N PHE A 59 30.93 1.83 -12.24
CA PHE A 59 29.62 2.33 -12.64
C PHE A 59 29.62 3.84 -12.91
N GLU A 60 30.53 4.57 -12.29
CA GLU A 60 30.73 5.99 -12.56
C GLU A 60 31.42 6.20 -13.91
N ARG A 61 30.99 7.24 -14.63
CA ARG A 61 31.61 7.65 -15.89
C ARG A 61 33.13 7.77 -15.75
N ALA A 62 33.87 7.25 -16.72
CA ALA A 62 35.34 7.36 -16.74
C ALA A 62 35.76 8.84 -16.71
N ARG A 63 36.47 9.25 -15.67
CA ARG A 63 36.97 10.62 -15.49
C ARG A 63 38.26 10.83 -16.28
N LYS A 64 38.49 12.06 -16.74
CA LYS A 64 39.76 12.45 -17.39
C LYS A 64 40.96 12.32 -16.43
N VAL A 65 40.75 12.71 -15.18
CA VAL A 65 41.70 12.48 -14.08
C VAL A 65 40.94 11.79 -12.96
N GLY A 66 41.32 10.54 -12.65
CA GLY A 66 40.63 9.72 -11.66
C GLY A 66 40.80 10.21 -10.22
N ALA A 67 39.96 9.68 -9.33
CA ALA A 67 40.03 9.91 -7.89
C ALA A 67 41.39 9.52 -7.28
N LYS A 68 42.11 8.57 -7.89
CA LYS A 68 43.47 8.19 -7.46
C LYS A 68 44.44 9.36 -7.40
N PHE A 69 44.37 10.26 -8.38
CA PHE A 69 45.32 11.38 -8.49
C PHE A 69 44.75 12.68 -7.91
N THR A 70 43.43 12.86 -7.99
CA THR A 70 42.77 14.09 -7.50
C THR A 70 42.38 14.03 -6.03
N GLY A 71 42.10 12.84 -5.49
CA GLY A 71 41.57 12.66 -4.13
C GLY A 71 40.19 13.29 -3.89
N LYS A 72 39.48 13.70 -4.95
CA LYS A 72 38.20 14.42 -4.88
C LYS A 72 37.04 13.54 -5.36
N HIS A 73 35.84 13.80 -4.83
CA HIS A 73 34.60 13.08 -5.16
C HIS A 73 34.75 11.55 -5.07
N ILE A 74 35.13 11.09 -3.88
CA ILE A 74 35.29 9.67 -3.58
C ILE A 74 33.91 9.05 -3.37
N ALA A 75 33.61 8.00 -4.13
CA ALA A 75 32.39 7.23 -3.98
C ALA A 75 32.42 6.41 -2.69
N ALA A 76 31.24 6.18 -2.11
CA ALA A 76 31.11 5.27 -0.98
C ALA A 76 31.22 3.81 -1.44
N ASP A 77 31.67 2.95 -0.53
CA ASP A 77 31.79 1.51 -0.73
C ASP A 77 30.40 0.86 -0.70
N GLU A 78 30.13 0.00 -1.68
CA GLU A 78 28.88 -0.75 -1.81
C GLU A 78 28.84 -1.95 -0.86
N LYS A 79 27.64 -2.36 -0.46
CA LYS A 79 27.43 -3.58 0.33
C LYS A 79 27.46 -4.80 -0.58
N ILE A 80 28.53 -5.60 -0.48
CA ILE A 80 28.63 -6.88 -1.19
C ILE A 80 28.05 -7.96 -0.29
N GLU A 81 26.95 -8.56 -0.72
CA GLU A 81 26.30 -9.67 -0.02
C GLU A 81 26.30 -10.90 -0.91
N SER A 82 26.35 -12.08 -0.28
CA SER A 82 26.11 -13.36 -0.95
C SER A 82 24.88 -14.01 -0.33
N ILE A 83 23.78 -14.07 -1.08
CA ILE A 83 22.53 -14.72 -0.65
C ILE A 83 22.41 -16.04 -1.41
N GLU A 84 22.26 -17.14 -0.68
CA GLU A 84 21.96 -18.44 -1.26
C GLU A 84 20.45 -18.61 -1.41
N LEU A 85 20.02 -18.96 -2.63
CA LEU A 85 18.61 -19.09 -2.98
C LEU A 85 18.37 -20.34 -3.82
N ASP A 86 17.17 -20.91 -3.68
CA ASP A 86 16.72 -22.05 -4.45
C ASP A 86 16.45 -21.71 -5.92
N TYR A 87 16.24 -22.74 -6.75
CA TYR A 87 15.98 -22.59 -8.18
C TYR A 87 14.73 -21.73 -8.49
N ALA A 88 13.69 -21.81 -7.67
CA ALA A 88 12.50 -20.96 -7.78
C ALA A 88 12.81 -19.53 -7.31
N GLY A 89 13.49 -19.39 -6.16
CA GLY A 89 13.85 -18.09 -5.58
C GLY A 89 14.73 -17.25 -6.50
N LYS A 90 15.73 -17.83 -7.16
CA LYS A 90 16.60 -17.10 -8.11
C LYS A 90 15.87 -16.53 -9.34
N ARG A 91 14.72 -17.11 -9.71
CA ARG A 91 13.96 -16.73 -10.92
C ARG A 91 12.64 -16.04 -10.60
N ASP A 92 12.35 -15.79 -9.33
CA ASP A 92 11.15 -15.06 -8.96
C ASP A 92 11.28 -13.62 -9.47
N ARG A 93 10.34 -13.26 -10.36
CA ARG A 93 10.27 -11.95 -11.00
C ARG A 93 10.04 -10.83 -9.97
N TRP A 94 9.49 -11.17 -8.82
CA TRP A 94 9.09 -10.22 -7.78
C TRP A 94 10.14 -10.04 -6.68
N ASN A 95 11.36 -10.54 -6.87
CA ASN A 95 12.44 -10.33 -5.93
C ASN A 95 12.77 -8.85 -5.71
N GLY A 96 12.81 -8.43 -4.45
CA GLY A 96 13.01 -7.04 -4.07
C GLY A 96 11.84 -6.11 -4.41
N TYR A 97 10.63 -6.65 -4.54
CA TYR A 97 9.40 -5.86 -4.65
C TYR A 97 9.08 -5.18 -3.31
N ASP A 98 8.97 -3.86 -3.32
CA ASP A 98 8.55 -3.10 -2.15
C ASP A 98 7.02 -3.02 -2.10
N THR A 99 6.44 -3.55 -1.01
CA THR A 99 4.99 -3.50 -0.77
C THR A 99 4.45 -2.07 -0.69
N SER A 100 5.28 -1.10 -0.28
CA SER A 100 4.88 0.30 -0.18
C SER A 100 4.53 0.87 -1.56
N GLN A 101 5.24 0.45 -2.63
CA GLN A 101 5.03 0.98 -3.98
C GLN A 101 3.65 0.65 -4.55
N TYR A 102 2.98 -0.38 -4.02
CA TYR A 102 1.62 -0.72 -4.43
C TYR A 102 0.60 0.39 -4.11
N CYS A 103 0.88 1.24 -3.10
CA CYS A 103 0.00 2.36 -2.76
C CYS A 103 -0.15 3.34 -3.93
N GLN A 104 0.91 3.58 -4.70
CA GLN A 104 0.91 4.48 -5.86
C GLN A 104 -0.02 3.96 -6.96
N VAL A 105 -0.06 2.63 -7.15
CA VAL A 105 -0.96 1.98 -8.10
C VAL A 105 -2.41 2.14 -7.66
N GLN A 106 -2.69 1.98 -6.37
CA GLN A 106 -4.03 2.21 -5.82
C GLN A 106 -4.45 3.66 -6.02
N GLU A 107 -3.59 4.61 -5.63
CA GLU A 107 -3.86 6.04 -5.76
C GLU A 107 -4.11 6.44 -7.22
N LYS A 108 -3.27 5.96 -8.15
CA LYS A 108 -3.48 6.15 -9.59
C LYS A 108 -4.86 5.63 -10.02
N ARG A 109 -5.24 4.41 -9.63
CA ARG A 109 -6.57 3.84 -9.93
C ARG A 109 -7.72 4.66 -9.34
N PHE A 110 -7.54 5.26 -8.17
CA PHE A 110 -8.55 6.15 -7.58
C PHE A 110 -8.65 7.47 -8.37
N ARG A 111 -7.52 8.08 -8.72
CA ARG A 111 -7.47 9.29 -9.55
C ARG A 111 -8.09 9.06 -10.93
N ASP A 112 -7.71 7.99 -11.62
CA ASP A 112 -8.24 7.63 -12.94
C ASP A 112 -9.77 7.44 -12.88
N ARG A 113 -10.29 6.76 -11.85
CA ARG A 113 -11.73 6.62 -11.62
C ARG A 113 -12.43 7.95 -11.33
N LYS A 114 -11.80 8.84 -10.56
CA LYS A 114 -12.33 10.19 -10.27
C LYS A 114 -12.38 11.04 -11.55
N MET A 115 -11.33 11.01 -12.36
CA MET A 115 -11.28 11.74 -13.63
C MET A 115 -12.28 11.21 -14.66
N ALA A 116 -12.43 9.88 -14.78
CA ALA A 116 -13.43 9.28 -15.67
C ALA A 116 -14.86 9.69 -15.29
N ARG A 117 -15.15 9.85 -13.99
CA ARG A 117 -16.44 10.38 -13.52
C ARG A 117 -16.64 11.84 -13.92
N VAL A 118 -15.61 12.68 -13.79
CA VAL A 118 -15.66 14.09 -14.20
C VAL A 118 -15.86 14.21 -15.71
N ASP A 119 -15.14 13.42 -16.51
CA ASP A 119 -15.31 13.39 -17.98
C ASP A 119 -16.72 12.93 -18.40
N TYR A 120 -17.27 11.91 -17.73
CA TYR A 120 -18.64 11.47 -17.95
C TYR A 120 -19.67 12.56 -17.62
N LEU A 121 -19.51 13.24 -16.48
CA LEU A 121 -20.37 14.37 -16.08
C LEU A 121 -20.25 15.53 -17.07
N PHE A 122 -19.02 15.87 -17.48
CA PHE A 122 -18.76 16.94 -18.43
C PHE A 122 -19.47 16.69 -19.77
N LYS A 123 -19.39 15.45 -20.30
CA LYS A 123 -20.09 15.04 -21.54
C LYS A 123 -21.62 15.02 -21.45
N GLN A 124 -22.18 14.96 -20.24
CA GLN A 124 -23.63 15.05 -20.02
C GLN A 124 -24.13 16.49 -19.89
N SER A 125 -23.23 17.44 -19.64
CA SER A 125 -23.55 18.86 -19.71
C SER A 125 -23.98 19.15 -21.15
N PRO A 126 -25.22 19.61 -21.39
CA PRO A 126 -25.64 19.98 -22.73
C PRO A 126 -24.69 21.04 -23.26
N GLU A 127 -24.20 20.84 -24.48
CA GLU A 127 -23.47 21.86 -25.22
C GLU A 127 -24.42 23.01 -25.53
N ASP A 128 -24.47 23.96 -24.61
CA ASP A 128 -25.09 25.26 -24.80
C ASP A 128 -24.24 26.05 -25.81
N GLU A 129 -24.65 25.92 -27.07
CA GLU A 129 -24.46 26.91 -28.13
C GLU A 129 -24.72 28.33 -27.58
N SER A 130 -23.67 29.07 -27.25
CA SER A 130 -23.53 30.43 -27.77
C SER A 130 -22.07 30.89 -27.77
N CYS A 131 -21.60 31.18 -28.97
CA CYS A 131 -20.61 32.23 -29.19
C CYS A 131 -21.17 33.55 -28.65
N ASN A 132 -20.43 34.20 -27.74
CA ASN A 132 -20.27 35.66 -27.68
C ASN A 132 -19.00 35.96 -26.87
N ASP A 133 -18.01 36.54 -27.55
CA ASP A 133 -16.83 37.16 -26.97
C ASP A 133 -17.19 38.33 -26.03
N GLU A 134 -16.25 38.65 -25.14
CA GLU A 134 -16.19 39.79 -24.20
C GLU A 134 -16.95 39.63 -22.86
N ASP A 135 -16.27 39.00 -21.89
CA ASP A 135 -15.93 39.58 -20.57
C ASP A 135 -15.48 38.45 -19.62
N VAL A 136 -14.16 38.32 -19.40
CA VAL A 136 -13.58 37.32 -18.49
C VAL A 136 -13.28 37.94 -17.12
N PRO A 137 -14.14 37.80 -16.10
CA PRO A 137 -13.72 37.98 -14.72
C PRO A 137 -12.97 36.73 -14.25
N ASN A 138 -11.68 36.90 -13.99
CA ASN A 138 -10.82 35.96 -13.27
C ASN A 138 -11.44 35.62 -11.91
N THR A 139 -12.15 34.50 -11.82
CA THR A 139 -12.57 33.91 -10.54
C THR A 139 -11.82 32.61 -10.35
N SER A 140 -10.70 32.71 -9.64
CA SER A 140 -9.93 31.60 -9.09
C SER A 140 -10.66 31.00 -7.88
N SER A 141 -11.97 30.75 -8.04
CA SER A 141 -12.81 30.13 -7.03
C SER A 141 -12.79 28.64 -7.27
N ALA A 142 -11.90 27.95 -6.54
CA ALA A 142 -11.94 26.52 -6.38
C ALA A 142 -13.36 26.13 -5.93
N VAL A 143 -14.19 25.67 -6.88
CA VAL A 143 -15.47 25.03 -6.57
C VAL A 143 -15.10 23.74 -5.86
N SER A 144 -15.09 23.79 -4.52
CA SER A 144 -14.91 22.62 -3.66
C SER A 144 -16.13 21.72 -3.87
N TYR A 145 -16.02 20.82 -4.84
CA TYR A 145 -16.98 19.74 -5.04
C TYR A 145 -16.81 18.74 -3.89
N GLU A 146 -17.50 18.98 -2.78
CA GLU A 146 -17.77 17.96 -1.77
C GLU A 146 -18.60 16.87 -2.47
N PRO A 147 -18.06 15.66 -2.70
CA PRO A 147 -18.79 14.64 -3.40
C PRO A 147 -19.99 14.23 -2.55
N ALA A 148 -21.21 14.53 -3.03
CA ALA A 148 -22.42 14.01 -2.43
C ALA A 148 -22.30 12.48 -2.35
N LEU A 149 -22.34 11.93 -1.13
CA LEU A 149 -22.27 10.49 -0.92
C LEU A 149 -23.42 9.84 -1.72
N PRO A 150 -23.15 8.77 -2.47
CA PRO A 150 -24.19 8.10 -3.24
C PRO A 150 -25.23 7.56 -2.26
N LYS A 151 -26.43 8.16 -2.25
CA LYS A 151 -27.58 7.63 -1.53
C LYS A 151 -27.94 6.28 -2.13
N SER A 152 -28.27 5.30 -1.28
CA SER A 152 -28.77 4.02 -1.77
C SER A 152 -30.12 4.23 -2.49
N ARG A 153 -30.53 3.27 -3.33
CA ARG A 153 -31.82 3.34 -4.04
C ARG A 153 -33.01 3.45 -3.09
N TRP A 154 -32.83 3.04 -1.84
CA TRP A 154 -33.88 2.92 -0.85
C TRP A 154 -33.78 4.08 0.14
N GLU A 155 -34.93 4.62 0.52
CA GLU A 155 -34.98 5.65 1.56
C GLU A 155 -34.55 5.03 2.90
N GLU A 156 -33.44 5.54 3.43
CA GLU A 156 -32.94 5.18 4.75
C GLU A 156 -33.74 5.94 5.83
N ASP A 157 -33.72 5.42 7.06
CA ASP A 157 -34.39 6.03 8.22
C ASP A 157 -35.92 6.17 8.12
N VAL A 158 -36.57 5.43 7.22
CA VAL A 158 -38.03 5.30 7.19
C VAL A 158 -38.47 4.28 8.25
N LEU A 159 -38.89 4.79 9.41
CA LEU A 159 -39.40 3.96 10.50
C LEU A 159 -40.92 3.83 10.42
N VAL A 160 -41.40 2.60 10.52
CA VAL A 160 -42.83 2.26 10.42
C VAL A 160 -43.52 2.56 11.75
N ASN A 161 -44.76 3.07 11.72
CA ASN A 161 -45.66 3.20 12.88
C ASN A 161 -45.07 3.86 14.14
N ASN A 162 -44.35 4.98 13.97
CA ASN A 162 -43.74 5.79 15.03
C ASN A 162 -42.70 5.08 15.92
N HIS A 163 -42.14 3.95 15.46
CA HIS A 163 -41.01 3.34 16.16
C HIS A 163 -39.73 4.17 15.94
N THR A 164 -38.82 4.18 16.93
CA THR A 164 -37.47 4.78 16.81
C THR A 164 -36.40 3.77 16.42
N THR A 165 -36.78 2.50 16.31
CA THR A 165 -35.91 1.39 15.96
C THR A 165 -36.56 0.49 14.92
N VAL A 166 -35.76 -0.12 14.05
CA VAL A 166 -36.24 -1.07 13.03
C VAL A 166 -36.71 -2.39 13.67
N TRP A 167 -37.63 -3.07 13.00
CA TRP A 167 -38.05 -4.43 13.35
C TRP A 167 -36.86 -5.39 13.33
N GLY A 168 -36.70 -6.21 14.37
CA GLY A 168 -35.54 -7.09 14.54
C GLY A 168 -34.40 -6.50 15.37
N SER A 169 -34.59 -5.28 15.91
CA SER A 169 -33.65 -4.66 16.86
C SER A 169 -33.74 -5.26 18.28
N TYR A 170 -34.75 -6.08 18.56
CA TYR A 170 -34.98 -6.77 19.83
C TYR A 170 -35.30 -8.25 19.60
N TRP A 171 -34.88 -9.13 20.51
CA TRP A 171 -35.08 -10.59 20.43
C TRP A 171 -35.34 -11.18 21.81
N VAL A 172 -36.46 -11.89 21.95
CA VAL A 172 -36.84 -12.61 23.18
C VAL A 172 -37.70 -13.83 22.82
N ASP A 173 -37.52 -14.95 23.53
CA ASP A 173 -38.32 -16.17 23.39
C ASP A 173 -38.57 -16.65 21.94
N HIS A 174 -37.52 -16.61 21.11
CA HIS A 174 -37.55 -16.96 19.69
C HIS A 174 -38.43 -16.03 18.82
N GLN A 175 -38.67 -14.81 19.28
CA GLN A 175 -39.42 -13.78 18.57
C GLN A 175 -38.59 -12.51 18.39
N TRP A 176 -38.65 -11.97 17.18
CA TRP A 176 -38.08 -10.66 16.84
C TRP A 176 -39.06 -9.55 17.22
N GLY A 177 -38.52 -8.40 17.62
CA GLY A 177 -39.31 -7.25 18.02
C GLY A 177 -38.62 -5.91 17.79
N TYR A 178 -39.28 -4.85 18.26
CA TYR A 178 -38.76 -3.49 18.28
C TYR A 178 -38.08 -3.20 19.62
N ARG A 179 -36.87 -2.64 19.61
CA ARG A 179 -36.14 -2.30 20.84
C ARG A 179 -36.73 -1.10 21.57
N CYS A 180 -37.37 -0.18 20.86
CA CYS A 180 -37.93 1.05 21.46
C CYS A 180 -39.08 0.79 22.45
N CYS A 181 -39.96 -0.16 22.16
CA CYS A 181 -41.13 -0.50 22.99
C CYS A 181 -41.16 -1.96 23.47
N LEU A 182 -40.15 -2.76 23.09
CA LEU A 182 -40.02 -4.19 23.41
C LEU A 182 -41.17 -5.07 22.88
N GLN A 183 -41.98 -4.56 21.94
CA GLN A 183 -43.05 -5.33 21.31
C GLN A 183 -42.48 -6.34 20.31
N THR A 184 -43.02 -7.55 20.34
CA THR A 184 -42.70 -8.65 19.41
C THR A 184 -43.77 -8.86 18.32
N GLU A 185 -44.65 -7.88 18.10
CA GLU A 185 -45.64 -7.87 17.03
C GLU A 185 -45.23 -6.94 15.89
N LYS A 186 -45.15 -7.46 14.66
CA LYS A 186 -44.69 -6.69 13.50
C LYS A 186 -45.78 -5.70 13.09
N GLU A 187 -45.41 -4.46 12.78
CA GLU A 187 -46.33 -3.38 12.38
C GLU A 187 -47.28 -2.92 13.51
N SER A 188 -47.02 -3.28 14.77
CA SER A 188 -47.70 -2.62 15.90
C SER A 188 -47.36 -1.13 15.93
N PHE A 189 -48.23 -0.31 16.53
CA PHE A 189 -47.88 1.08 16.84
C PHE A 189 -46.97 1.13 18.05
N CYS A 190 -45.97 2.01 18.00
CA CYS A 190 -45.09 2.24 19.14
C CYS A 190 -45.92 2.69 20.35
N THR A 191 -45.73 2.01 21.47
CA THR A 191 -46.41 2.29 22.75
C THR A 191 -45.49 2.96 23.78
N ALA A 192 -44.25 3.26 23.38
CA ALA A 192 -43.26 3.96 24.20
C ALA A 192 -43.53 5.47 24.26
#